data_AF-A0A679G6S0-F1
#
_entry.id   AF-A0A679G6S0-F1
#
_cell.length_a   1.000
_cell.length_b   1.000
_cell.length_c   1.000
_cell.angle_alpha   90.00
_cell.angle_beta   90.00
_cell.angle_gamma   90.00
#
_symmetry.space_group_name_H-M   'P 1'
#
loop_
_entity.id
_entity.type
_entity.pdbx_description
1 polymer ?
#
loop_
_entity_poly.entity_id
_entity_poly.type
_entity_poly.pdbx_seq_one_letter_code
_entity_poly.pdbx_strand_id
1 'polypeptide(L)'
;MSMPRSVAWSLAPLLLSLGLPALADTCALQPDLAQATRTAFEQVQAGLDGQDEELPTDVSPAIATAVEAHKDAITRALDARLACSGADLDADALQQEMARELMPAQPAPEGEETSVSPYAVARHDEPGLPPMVVVQAATSIPCGGDILLLGYAREGDRWVRTLEWRSPPLKELSDAYGDFYQYVRLAGGQFVIAHGTPWCTSRWSRLAVDVVQPRNGETAQRTLHHLQQGYVRDETEPRLKARPDGFELRAEVGSLDADRMTRAGIYRYRLDGDALQRIQPAASNGRGFVDEWLMVDDALAGDWSAPEQRQQNLTAREQLKAQRAEPGITLLYGPVRACKDAGRFQVEIQLYDSKKDLHDLAYAYATILQRPDGFTLMTLGDHEDTRCNGPDLMAGQ
;
A
#
# COMPACT_ATOMS: atom_id res chain seq x y z
N MET A 1 -86.15 4.31 -56.59
CA MET A 1 -85.65 4.90 -55.32
C MET A 1 -85.06 3.77 -54.48
N SER A 2 -83.77 3.93 -54.18
CA SER A 2 -82.89 3.25 -53.20
C SER A 2 -83.05 1.75 -52.87
N MET A 3 -82.13 0.95 -53.43
CA MET A 3 -81.24 0.04 -52.69
C MET A 3 -80.29 0.84 -51.75
N PRO A 4 -79.43 0.29 -50.86
CA PRO A 4 -78.90 -1.08 -50.66
C PRO A 4 -78.89 -1.49 -49.14
N ARG A 5 -78.24 -2.53 -48.58
CA ARG A 5 -76.84 -2.98 -48.68
C ARG A 5 -76.64 -4.25 -47.84
N SER A 6 -76.04 -5.28 -48.42
CA SER A 6 -75.54 -6.48 -47.74
C SER A 6 -74.21 -6.19 -47.05
N VAL A 7 -74.02 -6.64 -45.81
CA VAL A 7 -72.77 -6.55 -45.06
C VAL A 7 -72.09 -7.92 -45.05
N ALA A 8 -70.93 -8.00 -45.69
CA ALA A 8 -70.01 -9.12 -45.63
C ALA A 8 -69.15 -9.01 -44.36
N TRP A 9 -69.03 -10.10 -43.60
CA TRP A 9 -68.12 -10.20 -42.47
C TRP A 9 -66.84 -10.91 -42.94
N SER A 10 -65.73 -10.17 -42.97
CA SER A 10 -64.39 -10.70 -43.24
C SER A 10 -63.77 -11.25 -41.96
N LEU A 11 -63.33 -12.51 -42.01
CA LEU A 11 -62.48 -13.15 -41.01
C LEU A 11 -61.08 -12.54 -41.06
N ALA A 12 -60.63 -11.95 -39.95
CA ALA A 12 -59.24 -11.54 -39.76
C ALA A 12 -58.44 -12.70 -39.12
N PRO A 13 -57.25 -13.06 -39.64
CA PRO A 13 -56.42 -14.10 -39.05
C PRO A 13 -55.69 -13.56 -37.81
N LEU A 14 -55.82 -14.26 -36.68
CA LEU A 14 -54.95 -14.09 -35.52
C LEU A 14 -53.53 -14.54 -35.89
N LEU A 15 -52.62 -13.59 -36.05
CA LEU A 15 -51.19 -13.84 -36.06
C LEU A 15 -50.74 -14.09 -34.60
N LEU A 16 -50.56 -15.37 -34.26
CA LEU A 16 -49.81 -15.78 -33.06
C LEU A 16 -48.35 -15.39 -33.25
N SER A 17 -47.94 -14.28 -32.64
CA SER A 17 -46.54 -13.95 -32.40
C SER A 17 -45.97 -14.95 -31.39
N LEU A 18 -45.27 -15.96 -31.91
CA LEU A 18 -44.37 -16.81 -31.13
C LEU A 18 -43.28 -15.90 -30.53
N GLY A 19 -43.44 -15.57 -29.24
CA GLY A 19 -42.39 -14.94 -28.46
C GLY A 19 -41.20 -15.89 -28.36
N LEU A 20 -40.15 -15.63 -29.13
CA LEU A 20 -38.83 -16.17 -28.85
C LEU A 20 -38.46 -15.71 -27.43
N PRO A 21 -38.05 -16.62 -26.53
CA PRO A 21 -37.49 -16.19 -25.25
C PRO A 21 -36.29 -15.31 -25.59
N ALA A 22 -36.30 -14.07 -25.10
CA ALA A 22 -35.09 -13.27 -25.05
C ALA A 22 -34.08 -14.11 -24.27
N LEU A 23 -33.06 -14.62 -24.97
CA LEU A 23 -31.85 -15.09 -24.33
C LEU A 23 -31.37 -13.87 -23.54
N ALA A 24 -31.62 -13.86 -22.24
CA ALA A 24 -30.82 -13.08 -21.34
C ALA A 24 -29.42 -13.65 -21.52
N ASP A 25 -28.64 -13.04 -22.41
CA ASP A 25 -27.21 -13.28 -22.50
C ASP A 25 -26.69 -13.04 -21.09
N THR A 26 -26.44 -14.13 -20.38
CA THR A 26 -25.84 -14.08 -19.07
C THR A 26 -24.50 -13.42 -19.27
N CYS A 27 -24.35 -12.21 -18.71
CA CYS A 27 -23.09 -11.49 -18.72
C CYS A 27 -22.06 -12.33 -17.96
N ALA A 28 -21.32 -13.14 -18.70
CA ALA A 28 -20.35 -14.12 -18.22
C ALA A 28 -18.99 -13.85 -18.90
N LEU A 29 -17.91 -14.36 -18.30
CA LEU A 29 -16.58 -14.28 -18.89
C LEU A 29 -16.58 -14.95 -20.27
N GLN A 30 -16.08 -14.23 -21.27
CA GLN A 30 -16.04 -14.73 -22.64
C GLN A 30 -14.99 -15.86 -22.73
N PRO A 31 -15.34 -17.04 -23.27
CA PRO A 31 -14.45 -18.20 -23.25
C PRO A 31 -13.08 -17.99 -23.93
N ASP A 32 -13.05 -17.19 -24.98
CA ASP A 32 -11.82 -16.83 -25.72
C ASP A 32 -10.91 -15.90 -24.89
N LEU A 33 -11.48 -14.92 -24.19
CA LEU A 33 -10.73 -14.04 -23.29
C LEU A 33 -10.22 -14.80 -22.05
N ALA A 34 -11.03 -15.69 -21.49
CA ALA A 34 -10.64 -16.56 -20.39
C ALA A 34 -9.49 -17.50 -20.81
N GLN A 35 -9.59 -18.11 -22.00
CA GLN A 35 -8.52 -18.94 -22.55
C GLN A 35 -7.24 -18.15 -22.80
N ALA A 36 -7.33 -16.94 -23.35
CA ALA A 36 -6.17 -16.08 -23.56
C ALA A 36 -5.48 -15.72 -22.24
N THR A 37 -6.26 -15.50 -21.17
CA THR A 37 -5.73 -15.22 -19.82
C THR A 37 -4.96 -16.42 -19.27
N ARG A 38 -5.56 -17.63 -19.33
CA ARG A 38 -4.90 -18.86 -18.88
C ARG A 38 -3.61 -19.16 -19.66
N THR A 39 -3.64 -19.01 -20.98
CA THR A 39 -2.45 -19.21 -21.82
C THR A 39 -1.35 -18.20 -21.50
N ALA A 40 -1.69 -16.94 -21.24
CA ALA A 40 -0.70 -15.94 -20.82
C ALA A 40 -0.11 -16.28 -19.44
N PHE A 41 -0.92 -16.76 -18.50
CA PHE A 41 -0.44 -17.25 -17.21
C PHE A 41 0.53 -18.44 -17.36
N GLU A 42 0.17 -19.44 -18.17
CA GLU A 42 1.04 -20.60 -18.45
C GLU A 42 2.39 -20.19 -19.06
N GLN A 43 2.41 -19.16 -19.91
CA GLN A 43 3.65 -18.61 -20.46
C GLN A 43 4.54 -17.96 -19.39
N VAL A 44 3.94 -17.29 -18.41
CA VAL A 44 4.70 -16.76 -17.26
C VAL A 44 5.32 -17.90 -16.47
N GLN A 45 4.54 -18.90 -16.08
CA GLN A 45 5.03 -20.04 -15.28
C GLN A 45 6.13 -20.81 -16.00
N ALA A 46 5.94 -21.15 -17.27
CA ALA A 46 6.96 -21.84 -18.06
C ALA A 46 8.26 -21.04 -18.21
N GLY A 47 8.20 -19.71 -18.18
CA GLY A 47 9.37 -18.85 -18.20
C GLY A 47 10.12 -18.80 -16.86
N LEU A 48 9.41 -18.99 -15.74
CA LEU A 48 9.95 -18.97 -14.39
C LEU A 48 10.53 -20.33 -13.97
N ASP A 49 9.90 -21.44 -14.36
CA ASP A 49 10.34 -22.82 -14.04
C ASP A 49 11.76 -23.16 -14.54
N GLY A 50 12.30 -22.38 -15.48
CA GLY A 50 13.66 -22.54 -16.02
C GLY A 50 14.74 -21.68 -15.34
N GLN A 51 14.41 -20.94 -14.28
CA GLN A 51 15.36 -20.12 -13.52
C GLN A 51 15.87 -20.95 -12.31
N ASP A 52 17.11 -21.45 -12.38
CA ASP A 52 17.76 -22.15 -11.25
C ASP A 52 17.79 -21.25 -10.00
N GLU A 53 17.61 -21.88 -8.82
CA GLU A 53 17.57 -21.22 -7.50
C GLU A 53 18.89 -20.51 -7.11
N GLU A 54 19.97 -20.69 -7.88
CA GLU A 54 21.25 -20.00 -7.72
C GLU A 54 21.47 -18.91 -8.81
N LEU A 55 20.66 -17.86 -8.73
CA LEU A 55 20.91 -16.46 -9.13
C LEU A 55 21.38 -16.22 -10.59
N PRO A 56 20.41 -15.92 -11.47
CA PRO A 56 20.30 -14.54 -11.95
C PRO A 56 19.12 -13.83 -11.28
N THR A 57 19.36 -12.68 -10.68
CA THR A 57 18.29 -11.75 -10.27
C THR A 57 17.55 -11.18 -11.47
N ASP A 58 18.20 -11.14 -12.64
CA ASP A 58 17.71 -10.50 -13.84
C ASP A 58 16.62 -11.34 -14.52
N VAL A 59 15.52 -10.69 -14.85
CA VAL A 59 14.40 -11.32 -15.55
C VAL A 59 14.59 -11.15 -17.05
N SER A 60 14.49 -12.25 -17.79
CA SER A 60 14.61 -12.19 -19.25
C SER A 60 13.50 -11.31 -19.86
N PRO A 61 13.76 -10.57 -20.95
CA PRO A 61 12.73 -9.77 -21.62
C PRO A 61 11.49 -10.58 -22.04
N ALA A 62 11.64 -11.88 -22.28
CA ALA A 62 10.53 -12.78 -22.61
C ALA A 62 9.58 -12.96 -21.42
N ILE A 63 10.11 -13.16 -20.20
CA ILE A 63 9.32 -13.27 -18.98
C ILE A 63 8.62 -11.95 -18.68
N ALA A 64 9.36 -10.83 -18.73
CA ALA A 64 8.77 -9.50 -18.53
C ALA A 64 7.60 -9.23 -19.51
N THR A 65 7.78 -9.62 -20.78
CA THR A 65 6.72 -9.51 -21.80
C THR A 65 5.53 -10.42 -21.50
N ALA A 66 5.76 -11.65 -21.05
CA ALA A 66 4.69 -12.59 -20.68
C ALA A 66 3.87 -12.08 -19.49
N VAL A 67 4.53 -11.50 -18.48
CA VAL A 67 3.86 -10.89 -17.31
C VAL A 67 2.97 -9.71 -17.74
N GLU A 68 3.47 -8.81 -18.58
CA GLU A 68 2.64 -7.72 -19.14
C GLU A 68 1.47 -8.25 -19.99
N ALA A 69 1.71 -9.27 -20.82
CA ALA A 69 0.67 -9.89 -21.63
C ALA A 69 -0.43 -10.53 -20.76
N HIS A 70 -0.06 -11.11 -19.62
CA HIS A 70 -1.01 -11.67 -18.65
C HIS A 70 -1.86 -10.57 -17.99
N LYS A 71 -1.24 -9.47 -17.53
CA LYS A 71 -1.97 -8.29 -17.03
C LYS A 71 -2.98 -7.76 -18.05
N ASP A 72 -2.56 -7.62 -19.30
CA ASP A 72 -3.42 -7.12 -20.36
C ASP A 72 -4.56 -8.09 -20.71
N ALA A 73 -4.34 -9.41 -20.61
CA ALA A 73 -5.39 -10.41 -20.81
C ALA A 73 -6.44 -10.36 -19.69
N ILE A 74 -6.01 -10.26 -18.43
CA ILE A 74 -6.91 -10.07 -17.27
C ILE A 74 -7.76 -8.81 -17.47
N THR A 75 -7.11 -7.68 -17.80
CA THR A 75 -7.79 -6.40 -18.01
C THR A 75 -8.85 -6.49 -19.12
N ARG A 76 -8.54 -7.10 -20.27
CA ARG A 76 -9.53 -7.26 -21.36
C ARG A 76 -10.69 -8.17 -20.96
N ALA A 77 -10.42 -9.28 -20.27
CA ALA A 77 -11.45 -10.19 -19.80
C ALA A 77 -12.42 -9.50 -18.83
N LEU A 78 -11.88 -8.71 -17.90
CA LEU A 78 -12.67 -7.95 -16.93
C LEU A 78 -13.45 -6.80 -17.57
N ASP A 79 -12.84 -6.04 -18.49
CA ASP A 79 -13.54 -4.99 -19.22
C ASP A 79 -14.77 -5.53 -19.95
N ALA A 80 -14.62 -6.66 -20.66
CA ALA A 80 -15.73 -7.30 -21.37
C ALA A 80 -16.82 -7.78 -20.40
N ARG A 81 -16.43 -8.42 -19.30
CA ARG A 81 -17.34 -8.94 -18.27
C ARG A 81 -18.09 -7.84 -17.51
N LEU A 82 -17.43 -6.72 -17.22
CA LEU A 82 -18.01 -5.62 -16.44
C LEU A 82 -18.86 -4.71 -17.34
N ALA A 83 -18.52 -4.57 -18.63
CA ALA A 83 -19.28 -3.76 -19.57
C ALA A 83 -20.74 -4.22 -19.75
N CYS A 84 -21.04 -5.51 -19.57
CA CYS A 84 -22.40 -6.05 -19.62
C CYS A 84 -23.07 -6.23 -18.25
N SER A 85 -22.39 -5.88 -17.16
CA SER A 85 -22.85 -6.16 -15.80
C SER A 85 -23.87 -5.15 -15.30
N GLY A 86 -24.89 -5.64 -14.57
CA GLY A 86 -25.90 -4.81 -13.90
C GLY A 86 -25.36 -4.05 -12.67
N ALA A 87 -26.20 -3.19 -12.08
CA ALA A 87 -25.86 -2.43 -10.86
C ALA A 87 -25.61 -3.33 -9.65
N ASP A 88 -26.38 -4.40 -9.58
CA ASP A 88 -26.36 -5.36 -8.48
C ASP A 88 -25.32 -6.47 -8.74
N LEU A 89 -24.19 -6.11 -9.37
CA LEU A 89 -23.06 -7.01 -9.54
C LEU A 89 -22.59 -7.50 -8.17
N ASP A 90 -22.64 -8.83 -8.00
CA ASP A 90 -22.17 -9.55 -6.83
C ASP A 90 -20.64 -9.76 -6.94
N ALA A 91 -19.91 -9.17 -6.00
CA ALA A 91 -18.45 -9.22 -5.96
C ALA A 91 -17.93 -10.63 -5.63
N ASP A 92 -18.59 -11.36 -4.74
CA ASP A 92 -18.18 -12.71 -4.35
C ASP A 92 -18.40 -13.69 -5.52
N ALA A 93 -19.53 -13.55 -6.22
CA ALA A 93 -19.81 -14.34 -7.42
C ALA A 93 -18.78 -14.05 -8.53
N LEU A 94 -18.43 -12.78 -8.74
CA LEU A 94 -17.38 -12.40 -9.70
C LEU A 94 -16.02 -12.96 -9.31
N GLN A 95 -15.63 -12.90 -8.03
CA GLN A 95 -14.37 -13.46 -7.55
C GLN A 95 -14.30 -14.97 -7.81
N GLN A 96 -15.38 -15.71 -7.53
CA GLN A 96 -15.46 -17.14 -7.79
C GLN A 96 -15.40 -17.46 -9.28
N GLU A 97 -16.09 -16.67 -10.12
CA GLU A 97 -16.04 -16.80 -11.57
C GLU A 97 -14.60 -16.59 -12.08
N MET A 98 -13.91 -15.55 -11.63
CA MET A 98 -12.53 -15.29 -12.00
C MET A 98 -11.58 -16.42 -11.58
N ALA A 99 -11.67 -16.88 -10.33
CA ALA A 99 -10.84 -17.96 -9.82
C ALA A 99 -11.02 -19.26 -10.62
N ARG A 100 -12.25 -19.53 -11.09
CA ARG A 100 -12.56 -20.72 -11.89
C ARG A 100 -12.15 -20.59 -13.36
N GLU A 101 -12.37 -19.42 -13.96
CA GLU A 101 -12.25 -19.25 -15.41
C GLU A 101 -10.90 -18.66 -15.84
N LEU A 102 -10.21 -17.87 -15.02
CA LEU A 102 -8.98 -17.18 -15.45
C LEU A 102 -7.70 -17.90 -15.03
N MET A 103 -7.77 -18.79 -14.05
CA MET A 103 -6.64 -19.63 -13.64
C MET A 103 -6.72 -21.02 -14.27
N PRO A 104 -5.60 -21.62 -14.69
CA PRO A 104 -5.57 -23.06 -14.95
C PRO A 104 -5.86 -23.82 -13.65
N ALA A 105 -6.42 -25.03 -13.76
CA ALA A 105 -6.60 -25.91 -12.62
C ALA A 105 -5.22 -26.32 -12.07
N GLN A 106 -4.83 -25.76 -10.93
CA GLN A 106 -3.59 -26.14 -10.25
C GLN A 106 -3.84 -27.34 -9.33
N PRO A 107 -2.89 -28.29 -9.24
CA PRO A 107 -2.89 -29.26 -8.14
C PRO A 107 -2.80 -28.52 -6.80
N ALA A 108 -3.38 -29.10 -5.74
CA ALA A 108 -3.31 -28.49 -4.41
C ALA A 108 -1.84 -28.26 -4.02
N PRO A 109 -1.46 -27.08 -3.52
CA PRO A 109 -0.08 -26.80 -3.16
C PRO A 109 0.39 -27.76 -2.07
N GLU A 110 1.55 -28.39 -2.30
CA GLU A 110 2.27 -29.13 -1.26
C GLU A 110 3.16 -28.15 -0.48
N GLY A 111 2.61 -27.54 0.59
CA GLY A 111 3.39 -26.68 1.47
C GLY A 111 2.66 -25.43 1.96
N GLU A 112 3.27 -24.77 2.93
CA GLU A 112 2.80 -23.53 3.54
C GLU A 112 3.30 -22.34 2.69
N GLU A 113 2.73 -22.16 1.49
CA GLU A 113 3.03 -20.99 0.67
C GLU A 113 2.23 -19.76 1.15
N THR A 114 2.92 -18.63 1.21
CA THR A 114 2.34 -17.30 1.45
C THR A 114 1.39 -16.91 0.32
N SER A 115 0.16 -17.41 0.41
CA SER A 115 -0.89 -17.23 -0.60
C SER A 115 -1.43 -15.80 -0.58
N VAL A 116 -0.95 -14.95 -1.48
CA VAL A 116 -1.80 -13.87 -1.99
C VAL A 116 -2.85 -14.54 -2.86
N SER A 117 -4.13 -14.36 -2.54
CA SER A 117 -5.20 -14.86 -3.42
C SER A 117 -4.97 -14.34 -4.83
N PRO A 118 -4.93 -15.21 -5.87
CA PRO A 118 -4.63 -14.79 -7.24
C PRO A 118 -5.62 -13.73 -7.73
N TYR A 119 -6.84 -13.75 -7.18
CA TYR A 119 -7.83 -12.70 -7.36
C TYR A 119 -8.53 -12.34 -6.05
N ALA A 120 -8.80 -11.06 -5.86
CA ALA A 120 -9.71 -10.56 -4.84
C ALA A 120 -10.62 -9.49 -5.45
N VAL A 121 -11.92 -9.56 -5.16
CA VAL A 121 -12.90 -8.59 -5.65
C VAL A 121 -13.57 -7.94 -4.45
N ALA A 122 -13.57 -6.61 -4.42
CA ALA A 122 -14.20 -5.82 -3.38
C ALA A 122 -15.19 -4.83 -3.98
N ARG A 123 -16.30 -4.62 -3.28
CA ARG A 123 -17.27 -3.59 -3.61
C ARG A 123 -17.16 -2.41 -2.65
N HIS A 124 -17.17 -1.21 -3.21
CA HIS A 124 -17.00 0.06 -2.52
C HIS A 124 -18.21 0.96 -2.79
N ASP A 125 -19.16 0.96 -1.83
CA ASP A 125 -20.41 1.72 -1.90
C ASP A 125 -20.48 2.83 -0.82
N GLU A 126 -19.33 3.45 -0.49
CA GLU A 126 -19.28 4.48 0.55
C GLU A 126 -20.18 5.68 0.21
N PRO A 127 -20.97 6.21 1.17
CA PRO A 127 -21.84 7.36 0.92
C PRO A 127 -21.08 8.59 0.41
N GLY A 128 -21.61 9.22 -0.63
CA GLY A 128 -21.01 10.43 -1.23
C GLY A 128 -19.95 10.15 -2.29
N LEU A 129 -19.61 8.87 -2.53
CA LEU A 129 -18.72 8.46 -3.61
C LEU A 129 -19.48 7.60 -4.63
N PRO A 130 -19.06 7.60 -5.91
CA PRO A 130 -19.61 6.66 -6.89
C PRO A 130 -19.34 5.21 -6.46
N PRO A 131 -20.33 4.30 -6.57
CA PRO A 131 -20.12 2.87 -6.40
C PRO A 131 -18.98 2.37 -7.30
N MET A 132 -18.14 1.52 -6.72
CA MET A 132 -16.97 0.99 -7.42
C MET A 132 -16.78 -0.49 -7.13
N VAL A 133 -16.44 -1.27 -8.15
CA VAL A 133 -15.94 -2.64 -8.00
C VAL A 133 -14.45 -2.63 -8.25
N VAL A 134 -13.68 -3.09 -7.28
CA VAL A 134 -12.22 -3.15 -7.33
C VAL A 134 -11.81 -4.60 -7.43
N VAL A 135 -10.95 -4.89 -8.40
CA VAL A 135 -10.42 -6.21 -8.70
C VAL A 135 -8.91 -6.15 -8.53
N GLN A 136 -8.41 -6.88 -7.54
CA GLN A 136 -6.99 -7.18 -7.39
C GLN A 136 -6.71 -8.51 -8.08
N ALA A 137 -5.66 -8.54 -8.89
CA ALA A 137 -5.08 -9.76 -9.45
C ALA A 137 -3.60 -9.84 -9.10
N ALA A 138 -3.10 -11.05 -8.86
CA ALA A 138 -1.71 -11.31 -8.56
C ALA A 138 -1.19 -12.46 -9.44
N THR A 139 -0.02 -12.27 -10.04
CA THR A 139 0.74 -13.35 -10.70
C THR A 139 1.92 -13.69 -9.83
N SER A 140 2.02 -14.94 -9.34
CA SER A 140 3.16 -15.37 -8.52
C SER A 140 4.48 -15.26 -9.30
N ILE A 141 5.46 -14.60 -8.69
CA ILE A 141 6.85 -14.48 -9.16
C ILE A 141 7.72 -14.99 -8.00
N PRO A 142 8.86 -15.67 -8.22
CA PRO A 142 9.79 -15.95 -7.14
C PRO A 142 10.05 -14.68 -6.33
N CYS A 143 9.98 -14.75 -5.00
CA CYS A 143 10.11 -13.61 -4.08
C CYS A 143 8.88 -12.69 -3.93
N GLY A 144 7.75 -12.96 -4.58
CA GLY A 144 6.51 -12.20 -4.39
C GLY A 144 5.48 -12.41 -5.48
N GLY A 145 4.95 -11.32 -6.04
CA GLY A 145 4.01 -11.35 -7.14
C GLY A 145 3.98 -10.04 -7.92
N ASP A 146 3.55 -10.13 -9.17
CA ASP A 146 3.18 -8.99 -10.00
C ASP A 146 1.69 -8.68 -9.76
N ILE A 147 1.39 -7.45 -9.35
CA ILE A 147 0.06 -7.05 -8.88
C ILE A 147 -0.61 -6.10 -9.87
N LEU A 148 -1.89 -6.35 -10.11
CA LEU A 148 -2.78 -5.51 -10.89
C LEU A 148 -3.99 -5.13 -10.04
N LEU A 149 -4.28 -3.84 -9.93
CA LEU A 149 -5.47 -3.31 -9.26
C LEU A 149 -6.28 -2.51 -10.27
N LEU A 150 -7.43 -3.07 -10.63
CA LEU A 150 -8.41 -2.44 -11.50
C LEU A 150 -9.59 -1.96 -10.69
N GLY A 151 -10.11 -0.79 -10.99
CA GLY A 151 -11.33 -0.31 -10.38
C GLY A 151 -12.30 0.18 -11.43
N TYR A 152 -13.54 -0.26 -11.30
CA TYR A 152 -14.64 -0.01 -12.21
C TYR A 152 -15.69 0.81 -11.50
N ALA A 153 -15.92 2.03 -11.97
CA ALA A 153 -16.99 2.88 -11.46
C ALA A 153 -18.19 2.83 -12.40
N ARG A 154 -19.38 3.08 -11.88
CA ARG A 154 -20.59 3.10 -12.69
C ARG A 154 -20.73 4.43 -13.44
N GLU A 155 -20.73 4.37 -14.76
CA GLU A 155 -20.99 5.51 -15.65
C GLU A 155 -22.28 5.21 -16.44
N GLY A 156 -23.41 5.78 -16.00
CA GLY A 156 -24.73 5.44 -16.52
C GLY A 156 -25.10 3.99 -16.18
N ASP A 157 -25.37 3.18 -17.21
CA ASP A 157 -25.76 1.78 -17.05
C ASP A 157 -24.59 0.79 -17.11
N ARG A 158 -23.36 1.28 -17.29
CA ARG A 158 -22.18 0.44 -17.51
C ARG A 158 -21.13 0.65 -16.42
N TRP A 159 -20.43 -0.43 -16.09
CA TRP A 159 -19.19 -0.35 -15.33
C TRP A 159 -18.05 0.00 -16.27
N VAL A 160 -17.31 1.05 -15.96
CA VAL A 160 -16.20 1.52 -16.78
C VAL A 160 -14.95 1.61 -15.91
N ARG A 161 -13.81 1.17 -16.46
CA ARG A 161 -12.53 1.26 -15.76
C ARG A 161 -12.20 2.73 -15.47
N THR A 162 -11.96 3.02 -14.21
CA THR A 162 -11.57 4.34 -13.70
C THR A 162 -10.28 4.30 -12.89
N LEU A 163 -9.91 3.14 -12.36
CA LEU A 163 -8.62 2.89 -11.76
C LEU A 163 -7.90 1.78 -12.53
N GLU A 164 -6.66 2.03 -12.90
CA GLU A 164 -5.70 1.02 -13.34
C GLU A 164 -4.36 1.33 -12.69
N TRP A 165 -4.01 0.53 -11.69
CA TRP A 165 -2.69 0.54 -11.09
C TRP A 165 -2.07 -0.83 -11.30
N ARG A 166 -0.82 -0.87 -11.75
CA ARG A 166 -0.10 -2.11 -12.03
C ARG A 166 1.34 -2.00 -11.58
N SER A 167 1.89 -3.12 -11.13
CA SER A 167 3.34 -3.29 -10.99
C SER A 167 4.04 -2.87 -12.28
N PRO A 168 5.19 -2.17 -12.18
CA PRO A 168 5.98 -1.82 -13.35
C PRO A 168 6.52 -3.09 -14.02
N PRO A 169 6.99 -2.99 -15.28
CA PRO A 169 7.61 -4.13 -15.96
C PRO A 169 8.75 -4.72 -15.12
N LEU A 170 8.68 -6.04 -14.90
CA LEU A 170 9.63 -6.80 -14.11
C LEU A 170 11.03 -6.75 -14.76
N LYS A 171 12.03 -6.19 -14.07
CA LYS A 171 13.43 -6.18 -14.54
C LYS A 171 14.26 -7.23 -13.82
N GLU A 172 13.99 -7.37 -12.53
CA GLU A 172 14.62 -8.34 -11.64
C GLU A 172 13.57 -9.08 -10.80
N LEU A 173 13.87 -10.28 -10.30
CA LEU A 173 12.96 -11.02 -9.42
C LEU A 173 12.64 -10.24 -8.13
N SER A 174 13.58 -9.43 -7.64
CA SER A 174 13.36 -8.52 -6.51
C SER A 174 12.47 -7.31 -6.81
N ASP A 175 12.07 -7.09 -8.07
CA ASP A 175 11.03 -6.11 -8.40
C ASP A 175 9.62 -6.64 -8.12
N ALA A 176 9.47 -7.96 -7.87
CA ALA A 176 8.21 -8.54 -7.44
C ALA A 176 7.72 -7.83 -6.18
N TYR A 177 6.41 -7.68 -6.05
CA TYR A 177 5.81 -7.15 -4.84
C TYR A 177 5.51 -8.30 -3.89
N GLY A 178 5.96 -8.20 -2.65
CA GLY A 178 5.86 -9.30 -1.70
C GLY A 178 5.69 -8.79 -0.29
N ASP A 179 5.48 -9.73 0.63
CA ASP A 179 5.25 -9.54 2.08
C ASP A 179 3.92 -8.90 2.43
N PHE A 180 3.57 -7.80 1.76
CA PHE A 180 2.25 -7.21 1.86
C PHE A 180 1.88 -6.42 0.60
N TYR A 181 0.60 -6.44 0.31
CA TYR A 181 -0.07 -5.56 -0.62
C TYR A 181 -1.40 -5.17 0.00
N GLN A 182 -1.64 -3.88 0.19
CA GLN A 182 -2.86 -3.36 0.79
C GLN A 182 -3.30 -2.11 0.06
N TYR A 183 -4.60 -1.92 -0.09
CA TYR A 183 -5.15 -0.67 -0.57
C TYR A 183 -6.32 -0.23 0.30
N VAL A 184 -6.56 1.08 0.31
CA VAL A 184 -7.75 1.68 0.92
C VAL A 184 -8.28 2.79 0.03
N ARG A 185 -9.60 2.97 0.04
CA ARG A 185 -10.27 4.13 -0.57
C ARG A 185 -10.46 5.22 0.48
N LEU A 186 -10.07 6.45 0.16
CA LEU A 186 -10.23 7.61 1.03
C LEU A 186 -11.60 8.28 0.83
N ALA A 187 -11.98 9.14 1.78
CA ALA A 187 -13.24 9.87 1.72
C ALA A 187 -13.36 10.79 0.48
N GLY A 188 -12.24 11.26 -0.07
CA GLY A 188 -12.19 12.03 -1.32
C GLY A 188 -12.24 11.18 -2.60
N GLY A 189 -12.27 9.84 -2.47
CA GLY A 189 -12.32 8.89 -3.59
C GLY A 189 -10.95 8.48 -4.13
N GLN A 190 -9.85 9.06 -3.64
CA GLN A 190 -8.49 8.60 -3.93
C GLN A 190 -8.26 7.19 -3.37
N PHE A 191 -7.39 6.43 -4.02
CA PHE A 191 -6.87 5.16 -3.52
C PHE A 191 -5.47 5.37 -2.98
N VAL A 192 -5.20 4.78 -1.81
CA VAL A 192 -3.86 4.63 -1.27
C VAL A 192 -3.49 3.16 -1.42
N ILE A 193 -2.39 2.90 -2.11
CA ILE A 193 -1.91 1.56 -2.43
C ILE A 193 -0.53 1.42 -1.81
N ALA A 194 -0.38 0.51 -0.84
CA ALA A 194 0.86 0.27 -0.13
C ALA A 194 1.34 -1.15 -0.39
N HIS A 195 2.63 -1.31 -0.70
CA HIS A 195 3.21 -2.61 -1.00
C HIS A 195 4.68 -2.69 -0.59
N GLY A 196 5.13 -3.91 -0.28
CA GLY A 196 6.53 -4.24 -0.09
C GLY A 196 7.20 -4.60 -1.42
N THR A 197 8.47 -4.24 -1.55
CA THR A 197 9.40 -4.72 -2.59
C THR A 197 10.53 -5.47 -1.87
N PRO A 198 10.38 -6.79 -1.70
CA PRO A 198 11.31 -7.60 -0.93
C PRO A 198 12.71 -7.64 -1.52
N TRP A 199 13.70 -7.55 -0.64
CA TRP A 199 15.01 -8.13 -0.94
C TRP A 199 14.95 -9.63 -0.63
N CYS A 200 15.01 -10.46 -1.66
CA CYS A 200 14.74 -11.90 -1.55
C CYS A 200 15.61 -12.64 -0.53
N THR A 201 16.84 -12.19 -0.32
CA THR A 201 17.80 -12.81 0.61
C THR A 201 17.97 -12.04 1.94
N SER A 202 17.20 -10.98 2.17
CA SER A 202 17.34 -10.12 3.36
C SER A 202 16.01 -9.61 3.88
N ARG A 203 15.78 -9.70 5.20
CA ARG A 203 14.60 -9.09 5.84
C ARG A 203 14.50 -7.57 5.65
N TRP A 204 15.62 -6.91 5.34
CA TRP A 204 15.65 -5.48 5.04
C TRP A 204 15.12 -5.24 3.63
N SER A 205 14.05 -4.47 3.52
CA SER A 205 13.31 -4.27 2.27
C SER A 205 12.87 -2.83 2.10
N ARG A 206 12.18 -2.55 0.99
CA ARG A 206 11.56 -1.25 0.75
C ARG A 206 10.05 -1.42 0.72
N LEU A 207 9.34 -0.44 1.26
CA LEU A 207 7.92 -0.28 1.02
C LEU A 207 7.71 0.95 0.15
N ALA A 208 6.63 0.93 -0.61
CA ALA A 208 6.15 2.08 -1.36
C ALA A 208 4.67 2.33 -1.07
N VAL A 209 4.27 3.59 -1.23
CA VAL A 209 2.89 4.04 -1.14
C VAL A 209 2.56 4.94 -2.31
N ASP A 210 1.57 4.57 -3.10
CA ASP A 210 1.00 5.40 -4.16
C ASP A 210 -0.34 5.97 -3.71
N VAL A 211 -0.53 7.27 -3.92
CA VAL A 211 -1.83 7.93 -3.78
C VAL A 211 -2.33 8.23 -5.18
N VAL A 212 -3.39 7.56 -5.59
CA VAL A 212 -3.93 7.63 -6.96
C VAL A 212 -5.32 8.22 -6.93
N GLN A 213 -5.56 9.23 -7.75
CA GLN A 213 -6.89 9.74 -8.06
C GLN A 213 -7.44 8.97 -9.27
N PRO A 214 -8.51 8.16 -9.12
CA PRO A 214 -9.16 7.52 -10.26
C PRO A 214 -9.67 8.53 -11.28
N ARG A 215 -9.82 8.08 -12.53
CA ARG A 215 -10.50 8.81 -13.60
C ARG A 215 -11.90 9.24 -13.15
N ASN A 216 -12.30 10.44 -13.52
CA ASN A 216 -13.64 10.96 -13.27
C ASN A 216 -14.17 11.64 -14.55
N GLY A 217 -15.05 10.96 -15.28
CA GLY A 217 -15.53 11.40 -16.59
C GLY A 217 -14.35 11.57 -17.56
N GLU A 218 -14.21 12.79 -18.08
CA GLU A 218 -13.12 13.18 -19.00
C GLU A 218 -11.79 13.47 -18.29
N THR A 219 -11.79 13.57 -16.95
CA THR A 219 -10.55 13.80 -16.19
C THR A 219 -9.80 12.49 -16.03
N ALA A 220 -8.63 12.39 -16.65
CA ALA A 220 -7.77 11.21 -16.58
C ALA A 220 -7.35 10.88 -15.13
N GLN A 221 -7.06 9.59 -14.89
CA GLN A 221 -6.43 9.14 -13.66
C GLN A 221 -5.09 9.86 -13.44
N ARG A 222 -4.74 10.15 -12.19
CA ARG A 222 -3.45 10.74 -11.81
C ARG A 222 -2.85 10.03 -10.61
N THR A 223 -1.56 9.72 -10.66
CA THR A 223 -0.78 9.45 -9.44
C THR A 223 -0.43 10.80 -8.80
N LEU A 224 -1.01 11.07 -7.63
CA LEU A 224 -0.82 12.31 -6.90
C LEU A 224 0.51 12.30 -6.14
N HIS A 225 0.83 11.15 -5.51
CA HIS A 225 2.04 10.96 -4.72
C HIS A 225 2.59 9.54 -4.89
N HIS A 226 3.91 9.44 -4.88
CA HIS A 226 4.65 8.19 -4.74
C HIS A 226 5.67 8.36 -3.61
N LEU A 227 5.58 7.51 -2.59
CA LEU A 227 6.44 7.54 -1.42
C LEU A 227 7.21 6.23 -1.32
N GLN A 228 8.45 6.28 -0.84
CA GLN A 228 9.25 5.09 -0.56
C GLN A 228 9.92 5.20 0.79
N GLN A 229 10.02 4.08 1.50
CA GLN A 229 10.68 3.98 2.80
C GLN A 229 11.37 2.63 2.96
N GLY A 230 12.47 2.61 3.72
CA GLY A 230 13.03 1.35 4.20
C GLY A 230 12.09 0.72 5.22
N TYR A 231 11.92 -0.59 5.16
CA TYR A 231 11.15 -1.33 6.16
C TYR A 231 11.77 -2.70 6.39
N VAL A 232 11.32 -3.36 7.44
CA VAL A 232 11.84 -4.67 7.84
C VAL A 232 10.70 -5.68 7.89
N ARG A 233 10.96 -6.86 7.33
CA ARG A 233 10.10 -8.03 7.46
C ARG A 233 10.42 -8.73 8.78
N ASP A 234 9.57 -8.53 9.77
CA ASP A 234 9.78 -9.11 11.11
C ASP A 234 8.45 -9.22 11.85
N GLU A 235 8.44 -9.09 13.17
CA GLU A 235 7.27 -9.25 14.04
C GLU A 235 6.10 -8.31 13.71
N THR A 236 6.37 -7.08 13.26
CA THR A 236 5.29 -6.12 12.97
C THR A 236 4.82 -6.20 11.52
N GLU A 237 3.73 -6.94 11.29
CA GLU A 237 3.02 -6.95 10.00
C GLU A 237 2.60 -5.52 9.58
N PRO A 238 2.89 -5.12 8.34
CA PRO A 238 2.42 -3.85 7.81
C PRO A 238 0.90 -3.72 7.83
N ARG A 239 0.37 -2.55 8.19
CA ARG A 239 -1.08 -2.28 8.24
C ARG A 239 -1.40 -0.88 7.73
N LEU A 240 -2.14 -0.83 6.64
CA LEU A 240 -2.68 0.38 6.03
C LEU A 240 -4.12 0.61 6.51
N LYS A 241 -4.43 1.84 6.92
CA LYS A 241 -5.78 2.25 7.34
C LYS A 241 -6.15 3.59 6.74
N ALA A 242 -7.36 3.67 6.19
CA ALA A 242 -7.97 4.95 5.86
C ALA A 242 -8.31 5.73 7.13
N ARG A 243 -8.25 7.05 7.03
CA ARG A 243 -8.66 8.01 8.04
C ARG A 243 -9.59 9.05 7.41
N PRO A 244 -10.42 9.74 8.21
CA PRO A 244 -11.26 10.82 7.68
C PRO A 244 -10.47 11.92 6.96
N ASP A 245 -9.22 12.16 7.38
CA ASP A 245 -8.34 13.21 6.90
C ASP A 245 -7.19 12.70 6.02
N GLY A 246 -7.10 11.40 5.73
CA GLY A 246 -5.97 10.83 5.00
C GLY A 246 -5.78 9.35 5.31
N PHE A 247 -4.57 8.92 5.64
CA PHE A 247 -4.27 7.52 5.92
C PHE A 247 -3.14 7.33 6.93
N GLU A 248 -3.01 6.11 7.45
CA GLU A 248 -1.89 5.68 8.27
C GLU A 248 -1.39 4.32 7.81
N LEU A 249 -0.09 4.21 7.58
CA LEU A 249 0.62 2.95 7.41
C LEU A 249 1.50 2.71 8.63
N ARG A 250 1.36 1.54 9.25
CA ARG A 250 2.28 1.03 10.27
C ARG A 250 3.09 -0.10 9.68
N ALA A 251 4.38 -0.14 9.98
CA ALA A 251 5.29 -1.21 9.57
C ALA A 251 6.49 -1.25 10.52
N GLU A 252 7.25 -2.33 10.52
CA GLU A 252 8.56 -2.32 11.15
C GLU A 252 9.58 -1.56 10.28
N VAL A 253 10.40 -0.73 10.91
CA VAL A 253 11.37 0.14 10.23
C VAL A 253 12.72 0.08 10.92
N GLY A 254 13.78 0.50 10.22
CA GLY A 254 15.10 0.64 10.81
C GLY A 254 15.10 1.67 11.96
N SER A 255 15.93 1.41 12.96
CA SER A 255 16.26 2.35 14.05
C SER A 255 17.72 2.75 13.95
N LEU A 256 18.04 3.94 14.45
CA LEU A 256 19.42 4.37 14.68
C LEU A 256 20.07 3.64 15.86
N ASP A 257 19.27 3.00 16.72
CA ASP A 257 19.74 2.19 17.85
C ASP A 257 20.43 0.92 17.34
N ALA A 258 21.74 0.84 17.45
CA ALA A 258 22.48 -0.31 16.91
C ALA A 258 22.21 -1.62 17.67
N ASP A 259 21.76 -1.56 18.94
CA ASP A 259 21.45 -2.76 19.72
C ASP A 259 20.09 -3.36 19.35
N ARG A 260 19.13 -2.51 18.95
CA ARG A 260 17.78 -2.94 18.55
C ARG A 260 17.64 -3.13 17.05
N MET A 261 18.34 -2.30 16.27
CA MET A 261 18.32 -2.20 14.81
C MET A 261 16.96 -1.83 14.19
N THR A 262 15.83 -2.17 14.80
CA THR A 262 14.48 -1.96 14.27
C THR A 262 13.54 -1.40 15.33
N ARG A 263 12.40 -0.87 14.87
CA ARG A 263 11.30 -0.41 15.72
C ARG A 263 9.99 -0.38 14.94
N ALA A 264 8.88 -0.27 15.66
CA ALA A 264 7.60 0.10 15.06
C ALA A 264 7.65 1.52 14.45
N GLY A 265 7.32 1.61 13.17
CA GLY A 265 7.18 2.85 12.41
C GLY A 265 5.71 3.25 12.24
N ILE A 266 5.45 4.57 12.24
CA ILE A 266 4.14 5.13 11.93
C ILE A 266 4.30 6.18 10.82
N TYR A 267 3.66 5.91 9.69
CA TYR A 267 3.58 6.79 8.53
C TYR A 267 2.15 7.31 8.41
N ARG A 268 1.83 8.36 9.16
CA ARG A 268 0.52 9.01 9.11
C ARG A 268 0.56 10.24 8.20
N TYR A 269 -0.42 10.32 7.31
CA TYR A 269 -0.56 11.43 6.38
C TYR A 269 -1.96 12.02 6.41
N ARG A 270 -2.02 13.35 6.31
CA ARG A 270 -3.21 14.11 5.95
C ARG A 270 -3.18 14.41 4.46
N LEU A 271 -4.33 14.28 3.80
CA LEU A 271 -4.53 14.63 2.40
C LEU A 271 -5.56 15.76 2.29
N ASP A 272 -5.09 16.95 1.95
CA ASP A 272 -5.92 18.15 1.74
C ASP A 272 -6.02 18.44 0.24
N GLY A 273 -7.05 17.91 -0.41
CA GLY A 273 -7.16 17.90 -1.87
C GLY A 273 -6.09 17.00 -2.48
N ASP A 274 -5.19 17.58 -3.28
CA ASP A 274 -4.03 16.87 -3.85
C ASP A 274 -2.77 17.01 -2.96
N ALA A 275 -2.80 17.80 -1.87
CA ALA A 275 -1.62 18.04 -1.03
C ALA A 275 -1.50 16.99 0.08
N LEU A 276 -0.39 16.26 0.11
CA LEU A 276 -0.11 15.24 1.12
C LEU A 276 0.90 15.76 2.16
N GLN A 277 0.55 15.67 3.44
CA GLN A 277 1.40 16.11 4.54
C GLN A 277 1.57 14.99 5.56
N ARG A 278 2.82 14.68 5.93
CA ARG A 278 3.12 13.75 7.02
C ARG A 278 2.84 14.43 8.38
N ILE A 279 2.08 13.78 9.25
CA ILE A 279 1.60 14.34 10.52
C ILE A 279 1.85 13.38 11.70
N GLN A 280 1.69 13.88 12.93
CA GLN A 280 1.86 13.11 14.16
C GLN A 280 0.69 12.12 14.42
N PRO A 281 0.94 11.00 15.14
CA PRO A 281 2.19 10.59 15.73
C PRO A 281 3.09 9.91 14.68
N ALA A 282 4.38 10.19 14.76
CA ALA A 282 5.38 9.53 13.92
C ALA A 282 5.95 8.25 14.56
N ALA A 283 5.67 8.03 15.84
CA ALA A 283 6.09 6.86 16.61
C ALA A 283 5.14 6.56 17.78
N SER A 284 5.19 5.34 18.30
CA SER A 284 4.35 4.88 19.42
C SER A 284 4.87 5.31 20.80
N ASN A 285 6.14 5.71 20.91
CA ASN A 285 6.77 6.11 22.16
C ASN A 285 7.81 7.23 21.93
N GLY A 286 8.31 7.80 23.04
CA GLY A 286 9.22 8.94 23.00
C GLY A 286 10.57 8.64 22.34
N ARG A 287 11.15 7.46 22.58
CA ARG A 287 12.41 7.01 21.95
C ARG A 287 12.25 6.92 20.44
N GLY A 288 11.21 6.22 19.98
CA GLY A 288 10.91 6.10 18.55
C GLY A 288 10.63 7.43 17.88
N PHE A 289 10.04 8.41 18.60
CA PHE A 289 9.86 9.75 18.06
C PHE A 289 11.18 10.48 17.86
N VAL A 290 12.09 10.43 18.83
CA VAL A 290 13.42 11.04 18.71
C VAL A 290 14.20 10.38 17.58
N ASP A 291 14.13 9.05 17.47
CA ASP A 291 14.74 8.29 16.39
C ASP A 291 14.24 8.72 15.01
N GLU A 292 12.93 8.79 14.82
CA GLU A 292 12.32 9.28 13.58
C GLU A 292 12.70 10.74 13.31
N TRP A 293 12.66 11.60 14.33
CA TRP A 293 12.98 13.02 14.21
C TRP A 293 14.43 13.25 13.73
N LEU A 294 15.36 12.40 14.15
CA LEU A 294 16.74 12.43 13.67
C LEU A 294 16.87 12.02 12.20
N MET A 295 15.96 11.19 11.67
CA MET A 295 16.04 10.60 10.33
C MET A 295 15.27 11.36 9.24
N VAL A 296 14.17 12.06 9.56
CA VAL A 296 13.36 12.80 8.58
C VAL A 296 14.09 14.02 7.99
N ASP A 297 13.55 14.66 6.96
CA ASP A 297 14.14 15.92 6.44
C ASP A 297 14.02 17.09 7.45
N ASP A 298 14.76 18.16 7.19
CA ASP A 298 14.82 19.34 8.07
C ASP A 298 13.50 20.07 8.17
N ALA A 299 12.66 20.02 7.13
CA ALA A 299 11.37 20.69 7.13
C ALA A 299 10.45 19.99 8.13
N LEU A 300 10.35 18.66 8.04
CA LEU A 300 9.52 17.86 8.92
C LEU A 300 10.05 17.80 10.35
N ALA A 301 11.37 17.68 10.54
CA ALA A 301 12.00 17.81 11.86
C ALA A 301 11.72 19.19 12.48
N GLY A 302 11.77 20.26 11.67
CA GLY A 302 11.42 21.60 12.10
C GLY A 302 9.95 21.74 12.51
N ASP A 303 9.04 21.14 11.77
CA ASP A 303 7.59 21.13 12.07
C ASP A 303 7.24 20.33 13.32
N TRP A 304 8.03 19.31 13.64
CA TRP A 304 7.88 18.53 14.89
C TRP A 304 8.65 19.10 16.07
N SER A 305 9.31 20.24 15.90
CA SER A 305 10.02 20.96 16.96
C SER A 305 9.19 22.12 17.52
N ALA A 306 9.39 22.44 18.80
CA ALA A 306 8.86 23.65 19.41
C ALA A 306 9.33 24.89 18.62
N PRO A 307 8.42 25.79 18.18
CA PRO A 307 8.77 26.90 17.30
C PRO A 307 9.91 27.78 17.82
N GLU A 308 9.95 28.02 19.13
CA GLU A 308 10.97 28.83 19.79
C GLU A 308 12.36 28.18 19.84
N GLN A 309 12.45 26.85 19.70
CA GLN A 309 13.71 26.09 19.70
C GLN A 309 14.07 25.48 18.34
N ARG A 310 13.20 25.64 17.34
CA ARG A 310 13.32 24.99 16.02
C ARG A 310 14.72 25.11 15.43
N GLN A 311 15.25 26.34 15.32
CA GLN A 311 16.54 26.56 14.68
C GLN A 311 17.70 25.95 15.49
N GLN A 312 17.65 26.04 16.82
CA GLN A 312 18.68 25.48 17.70
C GLN A 312 18.68 23.96 17.63
N ASN A 313 17.50 23.34 17.65
CA ASN A 313 17.34 21.89 17.53
C ASN A 313 17.86 21.39 16.18
N LEU A 314 17.53 22.05 15.07
CA LEU A 314 18.03 21.67 13.75
C LEU A 314 19.58 21.78 13.67
N THR A 315 20.17 22.83 14.23
CA THR A 315 21.63 22.96 14.31
C THR A 315 22.25 21.85 15.16
N ALA A 316 21.71 21.55 16.34
CA ALA A 316 22.18 20.46 17.20
C ALA A 316 22.03 19.09 16.53
N ARG A 317 20.96 18.88 15.76
CA ARG A 317 20.73 17.67 14.97
C ARG A 317 21.79 17.45 13.91
N GLU A 318 22.14 18.49 13.17
CA GLU A 318 23.20 18.39 12.16
C GLU A 318 24.56 18.09 12.79
N GLN A 319 24.86 18.67 13.96
CA GLN A 319 26.07 18.32 14.72
C GLN A 319 26.07 16.85 15.14
N LEU A 320 24.96 16.35 15.69
CA LEU A 320 24.82 14.95 16.10
C LEU A 320 24.94 13.99 14.89
N LYS A 321 24.33 14.34 13.74
CA LYS A 321 24.45 13.56 12.49
C LYS A 321 25.89 13.53 11.99
N ALA A 322 26.61 14.65 12.06
CA ALA A 322 28.02 14.73 11.69
C ALA A 322 28.90 13.84 12.59
N GLN A 323 28.70 13.89 13.91
CA GLN A 323 29.40 13.02 14.85
C GLN A 323 29.13 11.53 14.58
N ARG A 324 27.86 11.16 14.34
CA ARG A 324 27.48 9.78 14.00
C ARG A 324 28.11 9.28 12.70
N ALA A 325 28.39 10.17 11.75
CA ALA A 325 29.03 9.81 10.49
C ALA A 325 30.53 9.51 10.64
N GLU A 326 31.14 9.80 11.80
CA GLU A 326 32.55 9.48 12.03
C GLU A 326 32.78 7.95 12.14
N PRO A 327 33.87 7.42 11.54
CA PRO A 327 34.14 5.99 11.57
C PRO A 327 34.37 5.47 13.00
N GLY A 328 33.60 4.45 13.36
CA GLY A 328 33.67 3.79 14.66
C GLY A 328 32.68 4.35 15.69
N ILE A 329 31.89 5.37 15.34
CA ILE A 329 30.81 5.90 16.16
C ILE A 329 29.52 5.10 15.93
N THR A 330 28.91 4.67 17.03
CA THR A 330 27.63 3.95 17.04
C THR A 330 26.66 4.71 17.93
N LEU A 331 25.41 4.87 17.47
CA LEU A 331 24.35 5.49 18.26
C LEU A 331 23.56 4.39 18.99
N LEU A 332 23.36 4.60 20.28
CA LEU A 332 22.49 3.79 21.15
C LEU A 332 21.52 4.72 21.87
N TYR A 333 20.36 4.23 22.28
CA TYR A 333 19.48 4.99 23.18
C TYR A 333 19.60 4.49 24.61
N GLY A 334 19.83 5.44 25.51
CA GLY A 334 19.77 5.22 26.94
C GLY A 334 18.34 5.29 27.49
N PRO A 335 18.21 5.61 28.79
CA PRO A 335 16.93 5.74 29.47
C PRO A 335 16.00 6.78 28.84
N VAL A 336 14.69 6.52 28.95
CA VAL A 336 13.65 7.53 28.73
C VAL A 336 13.05 7.91 30.07
N ARG A 337 13.34 9.11 30.57
CA ARG A 337 12.96 9.54 31.92
C ARG A 337 11.82 10.56 31.88
N ALA A 338 10.84 10.39 32.77
CA ALA A 338 9.85 11.43 33.03
C ALA A 338 10.49 12.65 33.69
N CYS A 339 10.04 13.83 33.29
CA CYS A 339 10.38 15.10 33.93
C CYS A 339 9.33 15.51 34.97
N LYS A 340 9.71 16.42 35.87
CA LYS A 340 8.77 17.00 36.86
C LYS A 340 7.55 17.66 36.22
N ASP A 341 7.72 18.21 35.02
CA ASP A 341 6.63 18.81 34.23
C ASP A 341 5.81 17.69 33.56
N ALA A 342 4.50 17.69 33.77
CA ALA A 342 3.61 16.65 33.25
C ALA A 342 3.70 16.53 31.71
N GLY A 343 3.82 15.29 31.23
CA GLY A 343 3.93 14.97 29.80
C GLY A 343 5.29 15.32 29.17
N ARG A 344 6.26 15.84 29.93
CA ARG A 344 7.64 15.99 29.45
C ARG A 344 8.47 14.77 29.80
N PHE A 345 9.30 14.38 28.84
CA PHE A 345 10.23 13.28 28.97
C PHE A 345 11.58 13.69 28.38
N GLN A 346 12.65 13.06 28.86
CA GLN A 346 13.98 13.19 28.28
C GLN A 346 14.43 11.83 27.77
N VAL A 347 14.87 11.79 26.52
CA VAL A 347 15.48 10.62 25.88
C VAL A 347 16.98 10.83 25.84
N GLU A 348 17.72 9.91 26.44
CA GLU A 348 19.18 9.88 26.37
C GLU A 348 19.65 9.19 25.07
N ILE A 349 20.62 9.80 24.42
CA ILE A 349 21.29 9.31 23.22
C ILE A 349 22.75 9.15 23.58
N GLN A 350 23.30 7.97 23.35
CA GLN A 350 24.69 7.63 23.61
C GLN A 350 25.42 7.46 22.28
N LEU A 351 26.59 8.09 22.17
CA LEU A 351 27.50 7.91 21.06
C LEU A 351 28.69 7.08 21.55
N TYR A 352 28.69 5.79 21.22
CA TYR A 352 29.78 4.88 21.51
C TYR A 352 30.87 5.01 20.45
N ASP A 353 32.08 5.35 20.87
CA ASP A 353 33.26 5.38 20.02
C ASP A 353 34.09 4.12 20.26
N SER A 354 34.12 3.23 19.26
CA SER A 354 34.88 1.97 19.33
C SER A 354 36.39 2.13 19.50
N LYS A 355 36.93 3.36 19.37
CA LYS A 355 38.33 3.68 19.60
C LYS A 355 38.62 4.21 21.01
N LYS A 356 37.59 4.51 21.80
CA LYS A 356 37.71 5.06 23.16
C LYS A 356 37.25 4.04 24.19
N ASP A 357 37.69 4.24 25.43
CA ASP A 357 37.16 3.48 26.55
C ASP A 357 35.68 3.80 26.77
N LEU A 358 34.92 2.79 27.21
CA LEU A 358 33.49 2.87 27.52
C LEU A 358 33.12 3.96 28.57
N HIS A 359 34.10 4.55 29.24
CA HIS A 359 33.90 5.59 30.23
C HIS A 359 33.87 7.02 29.65
N ASP A 360 34.29 7.21 28.40
CA ASP A 360 34.37 8.51 27.71
C ASP A 360 33.27 8.65 26.63
N LEU A 361 32.04 8.25 26.95
CA LEU A 361 30.90 8.35 26.04
C LEU A 361 30.48 9.81 25.85
N ALA A 362 30.19 10.19 24.61
CA ALA A 362 29.48 11.42 24.31
C ALA A 362 27.98 11.17 24.40
N TYR A 363 27.27 12.12 25.01
CA TYR A 363 25.83 12.02 25.22
C TYR A 363 25.12 13.19 24.55
N ALA A 364 23.91 12.92 24.08
CA ALA A 364 22.93 13.95 23.75
C ALA A 364 21.61 13.63 24.45
N TYR A 365 20.84 14.67 24.74
CA TYR A 365 19.59 14.59 25.48
C TYR A 365 18.50 15.31 24.71
N ALA A 366 17.49 14.56 24.29
CA ALA A 366 16.32 15.10 23.62
C ALA A 366 15.17 15.23 24.62
N THR A 367 14.78 16.46 24.95
CA THR A 367 13.58 16.71 25.76
C THR A 367 12.38 16.81 24.84
N ILE A 368 11.36 16.01 25.10
CA ILE A 368 10.14 15.94 24.31
C ILE A 368 8.92 16.24 25.17
N LEU A 369 7.86 16.71 24.53
CA LEU A 369 6.55 16.91 25.13
C LEU A 369 5.54 15.99 24.44
N GLN A 370 4.93 15.09 25.20
CA GLN A 370 3.84 14.26 24.72
C GLN A 370 2.56 15.09 24.60
N ARG A 371 1.92 14.98 23.45
CA ARG A 371 0.63 15.56 23.11
C ARG A 371 -0.36 14.43 22.82
N PRO A 372 -1.68 14.70 22.85
CA PRO A 372 -2.68 13.67 22.51
C PRO A 372 -2.48 13.05 21.12
N ASP A 373 -1.91 13.81 20.19
CA ASP A 373 -1.69 13.45 18.80
C ASP A 373 -0.24 13.01 18.49
N GLY A 374 0.68 13.01 19.47
CA GLY A 374 2.05 12.54 19.27
C GLY A 374 3.07 13.22 20.18
N PHE A 375 4.20 13.63 19.62
CA PHE A 375 5.27 14.27 20.38
C PHE A 375 5.77 15.54 19.69
N THR A 376 6.29 16.46 20.49
CA THR A 376 7.01 17.65 20.02
C THR A 376 8.41 17.64 20.62
N LEU A 377 9.45 17.82 19.81
CA LEU A 377 10.80 18.03 20.31
C LEU A 377 10.89 19.43 20.93
N MET A 378 11.21 19.49 22.21
CA MET A 378 11.39 20.76 22.91
C MET A 378 12.83 21.23 22.79
N THR A 379 13.80 20.38 23.15
CA THR A 379 15.24 20.70 23.07
C THR A 379 16.05 19.48 22.68
N LEU A 380 17.15 19.70 21.97
CA LEU A 380 18.25 18.74 21.80
C LEU A 380 19.56 19.41 22.25
N GLY A 381 20.26 18.80 23.20
CA GLY A 381 21.52 19.32 23.73
C GLY A 381 22.42 18.23 24.29
N ASP A 382 23.55 18.61 24.88
CA ASP A 382 24.60 17.73 25.43
C ASP A 382 24.54 17.60 26.97
N HIS A 383 23.54 18.21 27.61
CA HIS A 383 23.35 18.20 29.05
C HIS A 383 22.02 17.59 29.46
N GLU A 384 22.06 16.70 30.46
CA GLU A 384 20.87 16.14 31.11
C GLU A 384 20.05 17.27 31.77
N ASP A 385 18.72 17.20 31.69
CA ASP A 385 17.86 18.10 32.44
C ASP A 385 17.66 17.49 33.84
N THR A 386 18.22 18.13 34.86
CA THR A 386 18.14 17.68 36.26
C THR A 386 16.71 17.52 36.79
N ARG A 387 15.69 18.03 36.08
CA ARG A 387 14.28 17.82 36.39
C ARG A 387 13.73 16.51 35.83
N CYS A 388 14.48 15.80 35.00
CA CYS A 388 14.13 14.53 34.35
C CYS A 388 14.78 13.34 35.04
N ASN A 389 14.59 13.23 36.35
CA ASN A 389 15.21 12.23 37.22
C ASN A 389 14.26 11.08 37.61
N GLY A 390 13.19 10.87 36.84
CA GLY A 390 12.26 9.74 37.02
C GLY A 390 12.88 8.38 36.68
N PRO A 391 12.15 7.28 36.95
CA PRO A 391 12.54 5.96 36.49
C PRO A 391 12.61 5.90 34.96
N ASP A 392 13.41 4.97 34.44
CA ASP A 392 13.40 4.67 33.01
C ASP A 392 12.07 4.01 32.62
N LEU A 393 11.33 4.67 31.74
CA LEU A 393 10.01 4.24 31.29
C LEU A 393 10.07 3.16 30.20
N MET A 394 11.26 2.90 29.67
CA MET A 394 11.49 1.94 28.59
C MET A 394 12.39 0.78 29.04
N ALA A 395 12.57 0.60 30.35
CA ALA A 395 13.36 -0.49 30.91
C ALA A 395 12.76 -1.86 30.51
N GLY A 396 13.53 -2.67 29.79
CA GLY A 396 13.12 -4.02 29.36
C GLY A 396 12.29 -4.07 28.07
N GLN A 397 12.13 -2.94 27.37
CA GLN A 397 11.61 -2.89 25.99
C GLN A 397 12.73 -2.74 24.98
#